data_AF-G3HFK5-F1
#
_entry.id   AF-G3HFK5-F1
#
_cell.length_a   1.000
_cell.length_b   1.000
_cell.length_c   1.000
_cell.angle_alpha   90.00
_cell.angle_beta   90.00
_cell.angle_gamma   90.00
#
_symmetry.space_group_name_H-M   'P 1'
#
loop_
_entity.id
_entity.type
_entity.pdbx_description
1 polymer ?
#
loop_
_entity_poly.entity_id
_entity_poly.type
_entity_poly.pdbx_seq_one_letter_code
_entity_poly.pdbx_strand_id
1 'polypeptide(L)'
;MLSTKVGDGPLPYGKTLREICSPIADGCGYGEVAKHLHFASVSLFSELELAQWQSQGFWYLLLLMACLWFLRLYLHYLGQWLFLWVLSTPVTKFQFYSYTVELCYSTSSLHIGEELAVIALGPLALNTITFPLLLIRWGCQLLFSSRPDALSKLIITMGLWTVLDPLAVFIVDTFLGRLAHNGETPIADAAKLYWMFVRTKHSAILGVVITVVLYTLLFVISSLILYVYCLRLHNDSWILDAFQRIHSEEAKFFIPYDLEISNQELSHIMKRSEQWRGIHGERRKVSWCEVDLSVLRKPPLSPHQQALPFLPVFWKWLTSLFDTTI
;
A
#
# COMPACT_ATOMS: atom_id res chain seq x y z
N MET A 1 16.81 7.04 -49.83
CA MET A 1 17.36 5.69 -49.60
C MET A 1 17.98 5.65 -48.21
N LEU A 2 17.15 5.51 -47.17
CA LEU A 2 17.48 4.90 -45.88
C LEU A 2 16.13 4.46 -45.30
N SER A 3 16.06 3.17 -45.02
CA SER A 3 14.83 2.38 -45.02
C SER A 3 14.22 2.34 -43.63
N THR A 4 12.98 2.84 -43.49
CA THR A 4 12.12 2.61 -42.34
C THR A 4 11.65 1.15 -42.36
N LYS A 5 12.17 0.32 -41.46
CA LYS A 5 11.54 -0.97 -41.14
C LYS A 5 10.66 -0.81 -39.91
N VAL A 6 9.37 -0.62 -40.18
CA VAL A 6 8.27 -0.86 -39.25
C VAL A 6 8.08 -2.38 -39.15
N GLY A 7 8.11 -2.93 -37.94
CA GLY A 7 7.63 -4.27 -37.65
C GLY A 7 6.23 -4.17 -37.06
N ASP A 8 5.24 -4.73 -37.76
CA ASP A 8 3.81 -4.57 -37.51
C ASP A 8 3.30 -5.23 -36.22
N GLY A 9 2.40 -4.49 -35.56
CA GLY A 9 1.47 -4.94 -34.53
C GLY A 9 0.84 -3.73 -33.83
N PRO A 10 -0.47 -3.44 -33.97
CA PRO A 10 -1.05 -2.21 -33.45
C PRO A 10 -1.31 -2.35 -31.94
N LEU A 11 -0.78 -1.44 -31.13
CA LEU A 11 -1.28 -1.21 -29.77
C LEU A 11 -1.45 0.29 -29.48
N PRO A 12 -2.53 0.69 -28.78
CA PRO A 12 -3.01 2.06 -28.78
C PRO A 12 -2.56 2.79 -27.52
N TYR A 13 -1.32 3.23 -27.38
CA TYR A 13 -0.95 4.00 -26.19
C TYR A 13 0.12 5.04 -26.49
N GLY A 14 -0.33 6.26 -26.78
CA GLY A 14 0.45 7.46 -26.55
C GLY A 14 0.66 7.63 -25.04
N LYS A 15 1.73 7.04 -24.52
CA LYS A 15 2.17 7.22 -23.13
C LYS A 15 3.23 8.30 -23.08
N THR A 16 2.87 9.41 -22.46
CA THR A 16 3.78 10.43 -21.97
C THR A 16 4.53 9.84 -20.76
N LEU A 17 5.67 9.18 -20.99
CA LEU A 17 6.69 8.93 -19.95
C LEU A 17 7.33 10.28 -19.61
N ARG A 18 6.69 11.05 -18.73
CA ARG A 18 7.21 12.33 -18.25
C ARG A 18 7.15 12.32 -16.74
N GLU A 19 7.96 11.47 -16.09
CA GLU A 19 8.30 11.63 -14.67
C GLU A 19 9.37 10.64 -14.20
N ILE A 20 10.50 10.55 -14.89
CA ILE A 20 11.74 10.02 -14.28
C ILE A 20 12.92 10.84 -14.81
N CYS A 21 12.99 12.10 -14.40
CA CYS A 21 14.22 12.89 -14.46
C CYS A 21 13.96 14.22 -13.75
N SER A 22 14.49 14.38 -12.54
CA SER A 22 14.76 15.70 -11.97
C SER A 22 16.17 15.66 -11.40
N PRO A 23 17.11 16.46 -11.93
CA PRO A 23 18.46 16.48 -11.43
C PRO A 23 18.54 17.32 -10.14
N ILE A 24 19.20 16.73 -9.14
CA ILE A 24 20.11 17.37 -8.18
C ILE A 24 19.57 18.62 -7.43
N ALA A 25 19.28 18.41 -6.14
CA ALA A 25 19.74 19.28 -5.07
C ALA A 25 20.05 18.42 -3.84
N ASP A 26 21.33 18.38 -3.47
CA ASP A 26 21.80 17.75 -2.24
C ASP A 26 21.47 18.64 -1.05
N GLY A 27 20.56 18.17 -0.21
CA GLY A 27 20.11 18.84 1.01
C GLY A 27 19.75 17.83 2.08
N CYS A 28 20.66 17.68 3.04
CA CYS A 28 20.50 17.19 4.42
C CYS A 28 19.41 16.13 4.68
N GLY A 29 19.81 14.86 4.91
CA GLY A 29 19.17 13.77 5.68
C GLY A 29 17.65 13.52 5.55
N TYR A 30 16.83 14.53 5.80
CA TYR A 30 15.37 14.53 5.59
C TYR A 30 15.01 14.39 4.10
N GLY A 31 15.79 14.98 3.20
CA GLY A 31 15.59 14.88 1.75
C GLY A 31 15.79 13.46 1.22
N GLU A 32 16.66 12.68 1.85
CA GLU A 32 17.00 11.31 1.44
C GLU A 32 15.93 10.31 1.85
N VAL A 33 15.48 10.38 3.11
CA VAL A 33 14.34 9.57 3.59
C VAL A 33 13.06 9.89 2.80
N ALA A 34 12.80 11.16 2.49
CA ALA A 34 11.66 11.56 1.66
C ALA A 34 11.78 11.03 0.22
N LYS A 35 12.97 11.06 -0.38
CA LYS A 35 13.22 10.45 -1.71
C LYS A 35 12.97 8.95 -1.69
N HIS A 36 13.42 8.24 -0.66
CA HIS A 36 13.21 6.79 -0.51
C HIS A 36 11.75 6.43 -0.28
N LEU A 37 11.04 7.17 0.58
CA LEU A 37 9.59 7.02 0.79
C LEU A 37 8.80 7.31 -0.49
N HIS A 38 9.14 8.38 -1.20
CA HIS A 38 8.52 8.71 -2.49
C HIS A 38 8.71 7.56 -3.48
N PHE A 39 9.94 7.08 -3.64
CA PHE A 39 10.24 6.01 -4.59
C PHE A 39 9.58 4.66 -4.21
N ALA A 40 9.54 4.33 -2.91
CA ALA A 40 8.80 3.17 -2.41
C ALA A 40 7.29 3.32 -2.67
N SER A 41 6.73 4.51 -2.47
CA SER A 41 5.32 4.79 -2.74
C SER A 41 4.98 4.68 -4.22
N VAL A 42 5.82 5.23 -5.11
CA VAL A 42 5.66 5.11 -6.57
C VAL A 42 5.73 3.65 -7.01
N SER A 43 6.64 2.87 -6.41
CA SER A 43 6.75 1.43 -6.68
C SER A 43 5.48 0.69 -6.26
N LEU A 44 4.95 0.96 -5.06
CA LEU A 44 3.67 0.40 -4.60
C LEU A 44 2.48 0.83 -5.48
N PHE A 45 2.43 2.08 -5.92
CA PHE A 45 1.36 2.58 -6.79
C PHE A 45 1.42 1.98 -8.20
N SER A 46 2.62 1.72 -8.70
CA SER A 46 2.82 0.99 -9.96
C SER A 46 2.30 -0.44 -9.86
N GLU A 47 2.59 -1.14 -8.76
CA GLU A 47 2.10 -2.50 -8.50
C GLU A 47 0.58 -2.56 -8.32
N LEU A 48 -0.03 -1.51 -7.77
CA LEU A 48 -1.48 -1.38 -7.68
C LEU A 48 -2.15 -1.00 -9.01
N GLU A 49 -1.38 -0.90 -10.10
CA GLU A 49 -1.80 -0.52 -11.45
C GLU A 49 -2.65 0.78 -11.50
N LEU A 50 -2.54 1.69 -10.51
CA LEU A 50 -3.47 2.83 -10.37
C LEU A 50 -3.44 3.78 -11.58
N ALA A 51 -2.31 3.86 -12.29
CA ALA A 51 -2.17 4.68 -13.49
C ALA A 51 -2.78 4.05 -14.75
N GLN A 52 -3.17 2.77 -14.71
CA GLN A 52 -3.65 2.00 -15.86
C GLN A 52 -5.13 1.67 -15.76
N TRP A 53 -5.99 2.66 -15.50
CA TRP A 53 -7.42 2.45 -15.26
C TRP A 53 -8.19 1.70 -16.38
N GLN A 54 -7.66 1.65 -17.60
CA GLN A 54 -8.24 0.89 -18.72
C GLN A 54 -7.79 -0.58 -18.76
N SER A 55 -6.82 -0.99 -17.92
CA SER A 55 -6.35 -2.38 -17.86
C SER A 55 -7.36 -3.26 -17.13
N GLN A 56 -7.44 -4.53 -17.52
CA GLN A 56 -8.22 -5.53 -16.78
C GLN A 56 -7.65 -5.77 -15.37
N GLY A 57 -6.33 -5.61 -15.22
CA GLY A 57 -5.65 -5.76 -13.93
C GLY A 57 -6.07 -4.69 -12.92
N PHE A 58 -6.24 -3.44 -13.35
CA PHE A 58 -6.73 -2.35 -12.52
C PHE A 58 -8.14 -2.64 -11.98
N TRP A 59 -9.09 -3.03 -12.85
CA TRP A 59 -10.45 -3.35 -12.41
C TRP A 59 -10.50 -4.56 -11.49
N TYR A 60 -9.65 -5.56 -11.73
CA TYR A 60 -9.49 -6.70 -10.83
C TYR A 60 -8.96 -6.27 -9.45
N LEU A 61 -7.94 -5.41 -9.39
CA LEU A 61 -7.39 -4.88 -8.15
C LEU A 61 -8.38 -3.97 -7.41
N LEU A 62 -9.13 -3.15 -8.13
CA LEU A 62 -10.18 -2.32 -7.54
C LEU A 62 -11.28 -3.19 -6.90
N LEU A 63 -11.73 -4.22 -7.62
CA LEU A 63 -12.69 -5.19 -7.09
C LEU A 63 -12.13 -5.90 -5.86
N LEU A 64 -10.85 -6.27 -5.88
CA LEU A 64 -10.17 -6.92 -4.76
C LEU A 64 -10.08 -5.98 -3.55
N MET A 65 -9.69 -4.72 -3.74
CA MET A 65 -9.68 -3.70 -2.70
C MET A 65 -11.06 -3.53 -2.06
N ALA A 66 -12.12 -3.47 -2.88
CA ALA A 66 -13.50 -3.33 -2.40
C ALA A 66 -13.99 -4.59 -1.66
N CYS A 67 -13.74 -5.79 -2.18
CA CYS A 67 -14.12 -7.04 -1.52
C CYS A 67 -13.40 -7.22 -0.19
N LEU A 68 -12.09 -6.90 -0.14
CA LEU A 68 -11.29 -7.05 1.05
C LEU A 68 -11.60 -6.00 2.13
N TRP A 69 -12.17 -4.84 1.78
CA TRP A 69 -12.70 -3.90 2.76
C TRP A 69 -13.73 -4.57 3.70
N PHE A 70 -14.68 -5.30 3.12
CA PHE A 70 -15.71 -6.04 3.87
C PHE A 70 -15.12 -7.23 4.61
N LEU A 71 -14.26 -8.01 3.94
CA LEU A 71 -13.63 -9.18 4.57
C LEU A 71 -12.81 -8.75 5.79
N ARG A 72 -11.98 -7.71 5.65
CA ARG A 72 -11.19 -7.11 6.75
C ARG A 72 -12.09 -6.75 7.93
N LEU A 73 -13.21 -6.04 7.67
CA LEU A 73 -14.16 -5.66 8.70
C LEU A 73 -14.63 -6.89 9.50
N TYR A 74 -15.08 -7.93 8.80
CA TYR A 74 -15.59 -9.12 9.46
C TYR A 74 -14.52 -9.87 10.24
N LEU A 75 -13.32 -10.01 9.68
CA LEU A 75 -12.21 -10.68 10.34
C LEU A 75 -11.73 -9.93 11.60
N HIS A 76 -11.70 -8.60 11.55
CA HIS A 76 -11.36 -7.77 12.70
C HIS A 76 -12.31 -8.03 13.87
N TYR A 77 -13.61 -7.87 13.66
CA TYR A 77 -14.59 -8.04 14.74
C TYR A 77 -14.79 -9.52 15.13
N LEU A 78 -14.56 -10.45 14.21
CA LEU A 78 -14.51 -11.88 14.53
C LEU A 78 -13.35 -12.19 15.49
N GLY A 79 -12.18 -11.59 15.28
CA GLY A 79 -11.04 -11.71 16.20
C GLY A 79 -11.36 -11.23 17.61
N GLN A 80 -11.99 -10.06 17.72
CA GLN A 80 -12.47 -9.52 19.00
C GLN A 80 -13.52 -10.44 19.65
N TRP A 81 -14.50 -10.90 18.87
CA TRP A 81 -15.56 -11.78 19.35
C TRP A 81 -15.03 -13.13 19.83
N LEU A 82 -14.11 -13.75 19.08
CA LEU A 82 -13.47 -15.00 19.48
C LEU A 82 -12.73 -14.86 20.81
N PHE A 83 -12.06 -13.73 21.06
CA PHE A 83 -11.42 -13.48 22.33
C PHE A 83 -12.41 -13.37 23.49
N LEU A 84 -13.49 -12.61 23.31
CA LEU A 84 -14.56 -12.47 24.30
C LEU A 84 -15.22 -13.82 24.60
N TRP A 85 -15.40 -14.65 23.56
CA TRP A 85 -15.91 -16.01 23.68
C TRP A 85 -14.97 -16.89 24.52
N VAL A 86 -13.65 -16.83 24.29
CA VAL A 86 -12.65 -17.54 25.10
C VAL A 86 -12.69 -17.10 26.56
N LEU A 87 -12.87 -15.81 26.83
CA LEU A 87 -13.05 -15.27 28.19
C LEU A 87 -14.44 -15.56 28.78
N SER A 88 -15.32 -16.23 28.04
CA SER A 88 -16.72 -16.47 28.45
C SER A 88 -17.48 -15.18 28.81
N THR A 89 -17.09 -14.05 28.19
CA THR A 89 -17.74 -12.75 28.41
C THR A 89 -19.02 -12.68 27.59
N PRO A 90 -20.18 -12.36 28.20
CA PRO A 90 -21.45 -12.35 27.49
C PRO A 90 -21.49 -11.22 26.45
N VAL A 91 -21.63 -11.62 25.19
CA VAL A 91 -21.87 -10.71 24.07
C VAL A 91 -23.37 -10.50 23.93
N THR A 92 -23.80 -9.25 24.09
CA THR A 92 -25.22 -8.85 24.04
C THR A 92 -25.70 -8.61 22.61
N LYS A 93 -24.82 -8.12 21.73
CA LYS A 93 -25.13 -7.84 20.32
C LYS A 93 -23.92 -8.15 19.46
N PHE A 94 -24.13 -8.91 18.40
CA PHE A 94 -23.14 -9.16 17.35
C PHE A 94 -23.82 -9.14 15.99
N GLN A 95 -23.90 -7.94 15.39
CA GLN A 95 -24.65 -7.72 14.15
C GLN A 95 -23.75 -7.13 13.05
N PHE A 96 -23.81 -7.74 11.87
CA PHE A 96 -23.02 -7.34 10.71
C PHE A 96 -23.77 -6.33 9.86
N TYR A 97 -23.10 -5.23 9.55
CA TYR A 97 -23.54 -4.24 8.58
C TYR A 97 -22.47 -4.09 7.49
N SER A 98 -22.86 -3.50 6.35
CA SER A 98 -21.92 -3.29 5.24
C SER A 98 -20.77 -2.33 5.58
N TYR A 99 -20.98 -1.43 6.53
CA TYR A 99 -20.00 -0.41 6.91
C TYR A 99 -19.36 -0.66 8.28
N THR A 100 -19.93 -1.52 9.12
CA THR A 100 -19.42 -1.78 10.48
C THR A 100 -19.96 -3.10 11.05
N VAL A 101 -19.42 -3.57 12.17
CA VAL A 101 -20.03 -4.64 12.97
C VAL A 101 -20.30 -4.09 14.36
N GLU A 102 -21.51 -4.32 14.84
CA GLU A 102 -21.86 -3.95 16.22
C GLU A 102 -21.54 -5.11 17.15
N LEU A 103 -20.49 -4.92 17.95
CA LEU A 103 -20.07 -5.84 18.99
C LEU A 103 -20.30 -5.18 20.35
N CYS A 104 -21.41 -5.51 21.01
CA CYS A 104 -21.74 -5.02 22.34
C CYS A 104 -21.54 -6.13 23.37
N TYR A 105 -20.78 -5.87 24.42
CA TYR A 105 -20.52 -6.80 25.52
C TYR A 105 -20.52 -6.06 26.86
N SER A 106 -20.65 -6.82 27.95
CA SER A 106 -20.56 -6.28 29.30
C SER A 106 -19.12 -5.84 29.61
N THR A 107 -18.82 -4.57 29.38
CA THR A 107 -17.48 -4.02 29.64
C THR A 107 -17.13 -4.07 31.12
N SER A 108 -18.11 -4.09 32.05
CA SER A 108 -17.87 -4.14 33.50
C SER A 108 -17.26 -5.46 33.96
N SER A 109 -17.34 -6.49 33.12
CA SER A 109 -16.81 -7.82 33.42
C SER A 109 -15.33 -7.95 33.07
N LEU A 110 -14.76 -7.01 32.29
CA LEU A 110 -13.38 -7.07 31.82
C LEU A 110 -12.43 -6.25 32.68
N HIS A 111 -11.25 -6.80 32.91
CA HIS A 111 -10.09 -6.09 33.42
C HIS A 111 -9.46 -5.20 32.34
N ILE A 112 -8.66 -4.21 32.76
CA ILE A 112 -7.98 -3.27 31.84
C ILE A 112 -7.13 -4.01 30.80
N GLY A 113 -6.40 -5.07 31.21
CA GLY A 113 -5.58 -5.87 30.30
C GLY A 113 -6.39 -6.68 29.28
N GLU A 114 -7.58 -7.12 29.65
CA GLU A 114 -8.47 -7.86 28.75
C GLU A 114 -9.11 -6.91 27.73
N GLU A 115 -9.51 -5.70 28.15
CA GLU A 115 -9.98 -4.66 27.22
C GLU A 115 -8.89 -4.25 26.23
N LEU A 116 -7.64 -4.12 26.70
CA LEU A 116 -6.48 -3.87 25.85
C LEU A 116 -6.29 -5.02 24.84
N ALA A 117 -6.46 -6.27 25.27
CA ALA A 117 -6.37 -7.42 24.39
C ALA A 117 -7.50 -7.45 23.35
N VAL A 118 -8.73 -7.06 23.70
CA VAL A 118 -9.82 -6.88 22.71
C VAL A 118 -9.40 -5.90 21.62
N ILE A 119 -8.87 -4.74 21.99
CA ILE A 119 -8.43 -3.70 21.04
C ILE A 119 -7.29 -4.23 20.14
N ALA A 120 -6.36 -5.01 20.70
CA ALA A 120 -5.24 -5.58 19.95
C ALA A 120 -5.65 -6.73 19.02
N LEU A 121 -6.63 -7.55 19.43
CA LEU A 121 -6.97 -8.79 18.74
C LEU A 121 -7.72 -8.59 17.44
N GLY A 122 -8.39 -7.45 17.25
CA GLY A 122 -8.96 -7.09 15.95
C GLY A 122 -7.90 -7.02 14.84
N PRO A 123 -6.92 -6.10 14.93
CA PRO A 123 -5.84 -6.01 13.94
C PRO A 123 -4.94 -7.25 13.91
N LEU A 124 -4.70 -7.91 15.06
CA LEU A 124 -3.90 -9.15 15.09
C LEU A 124 -4.57 -10.31 14.34
N ALA A 125 -5.91 -10.39 14.30
CA ALA A 125 -6.60 -11.41 13.51
C ALA A 125 -6.30 -11.27 12.01
N LEU A 126 -6.20 -10.04 11.50
CA LEU A 126 -5.83 -9.78 10.11
C LEU A 126 -4.39 -10.20 9.79
N ASN A 127 -3.45 -9.90 10.70
CA ASN A 127 -2.07 -10.38 10.58
C ASN A 127 -2.01 -11.92 10.61
N THR A 128 -2.81 -12.55 11.49
CA THR A 128 -2.88 -14.01 11.62
C THR A 128 -3.41 -14.68 10.35
N ILE A 129 -4.35 -14.05 9.64
CA ILE A 129 -4.87 -14.55 8.36
C ILE A 129 -3.93 -14.28 7.19
N THR A 130 -3.14 -13.21 7.26
CA THR A 130 -2.10 -12.95 6.25
C THR A 130 -1.03 -14.05 6.28
N PHE A 131 -0.66 -14.56 7.46
CA PHE A 131 0.35 -15.61 7.62
C PHE A 131 0.10 -16.90 6.80
N PRO A 132 -1.06 -17.58 6.86
CA PRO A 132 -1.31 -18.76 6.04
C PRO A 132 -1.29 -18.43 4.53
N LEU A 133 -1.70 -17.24 4.10
CA LEU A 133 -1.57 -16.83 2.69
C LEU A 133 -0.09 -16.77 2.28
N LEU A 134 0.78 -16.25 3.15
CA LEU A 134 2.24 -16.26 2.93
C LEU A 134 2.79 -17.68 2.86
N LEU A 135 2.34 -18.58 3.75
CA LEU A 135 2.76 -19.99 3.73
C LEU A 135 2.30 -20.70 2.45
N ILE A 136 1.06 -20.49 2.01
CA ILE A 136 0.55 -21.03 0.74
C ILE A 136 1.41 -20.52 -0.42
N ARG A 137 1.69 -19.20 -0.46
CA ARG A 137 2.49 -18.60 -1.53
C ARG A 137 3.93 -19.13 -1.55
N TRP A 138 4.53 -19.32 -0.38
CA TRP A 138 5.85 -19.92 -0.24
C TRP A 138 5.84 -21.39 -0.67
N GLY A 139 4.84 -22.16 -0.23
CA GLY A 139 4.64 -23.56 -0.61
C GLY A 139 4.44 -23.73 -2.12
N CYS A 140 3.65 -22.87 -2.77
CA CYS A 140 3.49 -22.89 -4.23
C CYS A 140 4.82 -22.70 -4.96
N GLN A 141 5.67 -21.83 -4.45
CA GLN A 141 6.99 -21.57 -5.02
C GLN A 141 7.94 -22.75 -4.80
N LEU A 142 7.91 -23.36 -3.61
CA LEU A 142 8.77 -24.48 -3.27
C LEU A 142 8.39 -25.77 -4.02
N LEU A 143 7.09 -26.05 -4.13
CA LEU A 143 6.58 -27.32 -4.65
C LEU A 143 6.37 -27.31 -6.17
N PHE A 144 5.96 -26.17 -6.73
CA PHE A 144 5.53 -26.09 -8.14
C PHE A 144 6.37 -25.11 -8.98
N SER A 145 7.36 -24.44 -8.38
CA SER A 145 8.10 -23.33 -9.02
C SER A 145 7.18 -22.24 -9.61
N SER A 146 5.94 -22.18 -9.14
CA SER A 146 4.89 -21.34 -9.69
C SER A 146 4.66 -20.12 -8.80
N ARG A 147 4.34 -19.00 -9.43
CA ARG A 147 4.00 -17.74 -8.76
C ARG A 147 2.59 -17.34 -9.17
N PRO A 148 1.55 -17.75 -8.41
CA PRO A 148 0.18 -17.42 -8.77
C PRO A 148 -0.06 -15.91 -8.63
N ASP A 149 -0.30 -15.21 -9.74
CA ASP A 149 -0.50 -13.74 -9.77
C ASP A 149 -1.67 -13.30 -8.88
N ALA A 150 -2.82 -13.98 -8.99
CA ALA A 150 -4.00 -13.70 -8.19
C ALA A 150 -3.73 -13.82 -6.68
N LEU A 151 -2.95 -14.82 -6.25
CA LEU A 151 -2.58 -14.99 -4.84
C LEU A 151 -1.64 -13.86 -4.38
N SER A 152 -0.69 -13.45 -5.22
CA SER A 152 0.20 -12.33 -4.91
C SER A 152 -0.58 -11.02 -4.76
N LYS A 153 -1.51 -10.75 -5.67
CA LYS A 153 -2.42 -9.59 -5.61
C LYS A 153 -3.33 -9.65 -4.38
N LEU A 154 -3.83 -10.83 -4.01
CA LEU A 154 -4.58 -11.03 -2.77
C LEU A 154 -3.75 -10.67 -1.54
N ILE A 155 -2.50 -11.15 -1.46
CA ILE A 155 -1.63 -10.91 -0.30
C ILE A 155 -1.26 -9.44 -0.17
N ILE A 156 -0.86 -8.76 -1.26
CA ILE A 156 -0.47 -7.34 -1.19
C ILE A 156 -1.68 -6.46 -0.81
N THR A 157 -2.85 -6.76 -1.35
CA THR A 157 -4.10 -6.03 -1.08
C THR A 157 -4.57 -6.27 0.36
N MET A 158 -4.54 -7.52 0.84
CA MET A 158 -4.89 -7.88 2.22
C MET A 158 -3.89 -7.28 3.22
N GLY A 159 -2.60 -7.33 2.90
CA GLY A 159 -1.55 -6.73 3.72
C GLY A 159 -1.70 -5.21 3.83
N LEU A 160 -2.02 -4.53 2.73
CA LEU A 160 -2.32 -3.09 2.73
C LEU A 160 -3.52 -2.78 3.63
N TRP A 161 -4.61 -3.54 3.51
CA TRP A 161 -5.77 -3.37 4.40
C TRP A 161 -5.46 -3.66 5.85
N THR A 162 -4.55 -4.61 6.13
CA THR A 162 -4.11 -4.94 7.49
C THR A 162 -3.32 -3.80 8.12
N VAL A 163 -2.46 -3.13 7.35
CA VAL A 163 -1.71 -1.93 7.78
C VAL A 163 -2.67 -0.77 8.06
N LEU A 164 -3.66 -0.56 7.18
CA LEU A 164 -4.61 0.55 7.28
C LEU A 164 -5.79 0.28 8.22
N ASP A 165 -5.89 -0.92 8.80
CA ASP A 165 -7.07 -1.35 9.55
C ASP A 165 -7.42 -0.46 10.76
N PRO A 166 -6.48 -0.11 11.67
CA PRO A 166 -6.81 0.76 12.79
C PRO A 166 -7.33 2.14 12.36
N LEU A 167 -6.77 2.69 11.28
CA LEU A 167 -7.21 3.95 10.69
C LEU A 167 -8.62 3.82 10.09
N ALA A 168 -8.88 2.74 9.35
CA ALA A 168 -10.18 2.50 8.71
C ALA A 168 -11.30 2.33 9.74
N VAL A 169 -11.08 1.55 10.80
CA VAL A 169 -12.04 1.40 11.91
C VAL A 169 -12.27 2.74 12.61
N PHE A 170 -11.20 3.48 12.92
CA PHE A 170 -11.31 4.78 13.57
C PHE A 170 -12.14 5.79 12.76
N ILE A 171 -11.92 5.87 11.44
CA ILE A 171 -12.67 6.75 10.55
C ILE A 171 -14.16 6.41 10.60
N VAL A 172 -14.51 5.13 10.42
CA VAL A 172 -15.90 4.67 10.45
C VAL A 172 -16.55 4.97 11.80
N ASP A 173 -15.89 4.64 12.90
CA ASP A 173 -16.43 4.87 14.25
C ASP A 173 -16.60 6.36 14.58
N THR A 174 -15.72 7.22 14.04
CA THR A 174 -15.85 8.67 14.15
C THR A 174 -17.09 9.18 13.42
N PHE A 175 -17.33 8.72 12.19
CA PHE A 175 -18.54 9.08 11.44
C PHE A 175 -19.83 8.58 12.12
N LEU A 176 -19.76 7.45 12.82
CA LEU A 176 -20.89 6.90 13.57
C LEU A 176 -21.06 7.52 14.96
N GLY A 177 -20.20 8.46 15.36
CA GLY A 177 -20.27 9.11 16.67
C GLY A 177 -19.96 8.20 17.87
N ARG A 178 -19.28 7.07 17.65
CA ARG A 178 -19.03 6.03 18.66
C ARG A 178 -17.92 6.34 19.66
N LEU A 179 -17.29 7.51 19.53
CA LEU A 179 -16.32 8.00 20.52
C LEU A 179 -17.02 8.36 21.84
N ALA A 180 -18.27 8.81 21.79
CA ALA A 180 -19.06 9.13 22.97
C ALA A 180 -19.75 7.87 23.53
N HIS A 181 -19.81 7.76 24.86
CA HIS A 181 -20.47 6.62 25.52
C HIS A 181 -21.94 6.94 25.79
N ASN A 182 -22.84 6.38 24.97
CA ASN A 182 -24.28 6.61 25.05
C ASN A 182 -25.07 5.40 25.60
N GLY A 183 -24.38 4.34 26.06
CA GLY A 183 -24.98 3.13 26.64
C GLY A 183 -25.65 2.17 25.65
N GLU A 184 -26.24 2.68 24.56
CA GLU A 184 -26.96 1.87 23.56
C GLU A 184 -26.08 1.43 22.38
N THR A 185 -25.12 2.27 21.99
CA THR A 185 -24.23 2.03 20.85
C THR A 185 -22.90 1.41 21.28
N PRO A 186 -22.28 0.54 20.46
CA PRO A 186 -20.94 0.03 20.74
C PRO A 186 -19.94 1.19 20.80
N ILE A 187 -18.98 1.08 21.72
CA ILE A 187 -17.91 2.06 21.90
C ILE A 187 -16.85 1.81 20.83
N ALA A 188 -16.36 2.89 20.21
CA ALA A 188 -15.28 2.85 19.24
C ALA A 188 -14.02 2.18 19.82
N ASP A 189 -13.31 1.38 19.03
CA ASP A 189 -12.11 0.67 19.53
C ASP A 189 -11.06 1.63 20.09
N ALA A 190 -10.88 2.79 19.43
CA ALA A 190 -9.99 3.85 19.88
C ALA A 190 -10.38 4.46 21.25
N ALA A 191 -11.68 4.42 21.60
CA ALA A 191 -12.24 5.02 22.80
C ALA A 191 -12.50 4.02 23.93
N LYS A 192 -12.47 2.70 23.65
CA LYS A 192 -12.71 1.63 24.65
C LYS A 192 -11.87 1.82 25.90
N LEU A 193 -10.56 1.99 25.73
CA LEU A 193 -9.64 2.13 26.86
C LEU A 193 -9.82 3.46 27.59
N TYR A 194 -10.14 4.55 26.90
CA TYR A 194 -10.47 5.83 27.53
C TYR A 194 -11.63 5.68 28.53
N TRP A 195 -12.75 5.08 28.10
CA TRP A 195 -13.93 4.91 28.94
C TRP A 195 -13.71 3.88 30.07
N MET A 196 -12.91 2.84 29.83
CA MET A 196 -12.46 1.91 30.87
C MET A 196 -11.69 2.63 31.99
N PHE A 197 -10.78 3.55 31.64
CA PHE A 197 -9.99 4.32 32.61
C PHE A 197 -10.85 5.32 33.40
N VAL A 198 -11.81 5.99 32.75
CA VAL A 198 -12.80 6.85 33.42
C VAL A 198 -13.57 6.05 34.48
N ARG A 199 -14.07 4.85 34.13
CA ARG A 199 -14.83 4.00 35.04
C ARG A 199 -14.02 3.51 36.23
N THR A 200 -12.76 3.16 36.00
CA THR A 200 -11.84 2.67 37.05
C THR A 200 -11.20 3.78 37.88
N LYS A 201 -11.64 5.03 37.70
CA LYS A 201 -11.13 6.23 38.40
C LYS A 201 -9.62 6.46 38.20
N HIS A 202 -9.09 6.02 37.06
CA HIS A 202 -7.72 6.34 36.62
C HIS A 202 -7.74 7.52 35.64
N SER A 203 -6.55 8.01 35.26
CA SER A 203 -6.43 9.08 34.26
C SER A 203 -6.92 8.59 32.90
N ALA A 204 -7.97 9.22 32.36
CA ALA A 204 -8.54 8.85 31.06
C ALA A 204 -7.56 9.07 29.89
N ILE A 205 -6.67 10.07 30.02
CA ILE A 205 -5.62 10.38 29.04
C ILE A 205 -4.68 9.18 28.87
N LEU A 206 -4.42 8.42 29.94
CA LEU A 206 -3.55 7.25 29.88
C LEU A 206 -4.14 6.17 28.95
N GLY A 207 -5.46 5.98 28.95
CA GLY A 207 -6.12 5.07 28.02
C GLY A 207 -5.90 5.45 26.56
N VAL A 208 -5.99 6.75 26.23
CA VAL A 208 -5.74 7.25 24.87
C VAL A 208 -4.28 7.02 24.46
N VAL A 209 -3.34 7.36 25.34
CA VAL A 209 -1.90 7.20 25.08
C VAL A 209 -1.56 5.73 24.83
N ILE A 210 -2.07 4.81 25.66
CA ILE A 210 -1.84 3.36 25.48
C ILE A 210 -2.41 2.89 24.13
N THR A 211 -3.62 3.29 23.77
CA THR A 211 -4.22 2.91 22.48
C THR A 211 -3.41 3.40 21.28
N VAL A 212 -2.92 4.66 21.31
CA VAL A 212 -2.07 5.21 20.24
C VAL A 212 -0.75 4.44 20.13
N VAL A 213 -0.11 4.13 21.27
CA VAL A 213 1.12 3.32 21.28
C VAL A 213 0.87 1.92 20.71
N LEU A 214 -0.22 1.27 21.13
CA LEU A 214 -0.61 -0.05 20.64
C LEU A 214 -0.83 -0.05 19.12
N TYR A 215 -1.61 0.89 18.59
CA TYR A 215 -1.87 1.00 17.16
C TYR A 215 -0.62 1.35 16.36
N THR A 216 0.29 2.17 16.92
CA THR A 216 1.59 2.44 16.29
C THR A 216 2.42 1.17 16.19
N LEU A 217 2.49 0.37 17.25
CA LEU A 217 3.21 -0.90 17.24
C LEU A 217 2.59 -1.89 16.24
N LEU A 218 1.27 -2.01 16.22
CA LEU A 218 0.56 -2.89 15.27
C LEU A 218 0.78 -2.43 13.82
N PHE A 219 0.73 -1.12 13.56
CA PHE A 219 1.05 -0.55 12.25
C PHE A 219 2.47 -0.90 11.81
N VAL A 220 3.47 -0.78 12.71
CA VAL A 220 4.86 -1.15 12.42
C VAL A 220 4.99 -2.64 12.14
N ILE A 221 4.36 -3.51 12.96
CA ILE A 221 4.41 -4.96 12.76
C ILE A 221 3.79 -5.36 11.42
N SER A 222 2.59 -4.87 11.11
CA SER A 222 1.90 -5.15 9.84
C SER A 222 2.68 -4.61 8.65
N SER A 223 3.27 -3.43 8.76
CA SER A 223 4.12 -2.85 7.71
C SER A 223 5.37 -3.68 7.49
N LEU A 224 5.99 -4.19 8.56
CA LEU A 224 7.15 -5.06 8.48
C LEU A 224 6.81 -6.40 7.80
N ILE A 225 5.68 -7.01 8.13
CA ILE A 225 5.21 -8.25 7.49
C ILE A 225 5.01 -8.02 5.98
N LEU A 226 4.30 -6.94 5.61
CA LEU A 226 4.07 -6.59 4.21
C LEU A 226 5.38 -6.29 3.47
N TYR A 227 6.29 -5.54 4.11
CA TYR A 227 7.61 -5.21 3.57
C TYR A 227 8.45 -6.46 3.30
N VAL A 228 8.55 -7.38 4.26
CA VAL A 228 9.27 -8.65 4.10
C VAL A 228 8.66 -9.48 2.98
N TYR A 229 7.32 -9.52 2.89
CA TYR A 229 6.64 -10.18 1.78
C TYR A 229 7.05 -9.58 0.42
N CYS A 230 6.98 -8.27 0.25
CA CYS A 230 7.35 -7.58 -0.98
C CYS A 230 8.79 -7.90 -1.41
N LEU A 231 9.74 -7.90 -0.46
CA LEU A 231 11.15 -8.14 -0.77
C LEU A 231 11.53 -9.61 -0.99
N ARG A 232 10.90 -10.56 -0.29
CA ARG A 232 11.39 -11.95 -0.23
C ARG A 232 10.50 -12.95 -0.94
N LEU A 233 9.19 -12.70 -0.99
CA LEU A 233 8.20 -13.66 -1.46
C LEU A 233 7.51 -13.21 -2.74
N HIS A 234 7.18 -11.92 -2.85
CA HIS A 234 6.64 -11.35 -4.07
C HIS A 234 7.65 -11.48 -5.22
N ASN A 235 8.92 -11.13 -4.94
CA ASN A 235 10.04 -11.24 -5.88
C ASN A 235 9.69 -10.67 -7.26
N ASP A 236 9.01 -9.51 -7.28
CA ASP A 236 8.95 -8.74 -8.52
C ASP A 236 10.31 -8.08 -8.72
N SER A 237 10.83 -8.25 -9.94
CA SER A 237 12.05 -7.59 -10.38
C SER A 237 11.99 -6.08 -10.19
N TRP A 238 10.82 -5.46 -10.34
CA TRP A 238 10.68 -4.02 -10.19
C TRP A 238 10.88 -3.56 -8.74
N ILE A 239 10.15 -4.14 -7.79
CA ILE A 239 10.26 -3.78 -6.36
C ILE A 239 11.66 -4.08 -5.82
N LEU A 240 12.25 -5.21 -6.24
CA LEU A 240 13.60 -5.58 -5.80
C LEU A 240 14.66 -4.65 -6.39
N ASP A 241 14.57 -4.30 -7.68
CA ASP A 241 15.45 -3.32 -8.31
C ASP A 241 15.32 -1.96 -7.63
N ALA A 242 14.09 -1.55 -7.35
CA ALA A 242 13.82 -0.31 -6.63
C ALA A 242 14.45 -0.30 -5.23
N PHE A 243 14.28 -1.38 -4.48
CA PHE A 243 14.90 -1.54 -3.17
C PHE A 243 16.42 -1.51 -3.24
N GLN A 244 17.01 -2.21 -4.22
CA GLN A 244 18.45 -2.23 -4.42
C GLN A 244 18.96 -0.82 -4.73
N ARG A 245 18.31 -0.08 -5.62
CA ARG A 245 18.63 1.32 -5.99
C ARG A 245 18.62 2.27 -4.79
N ILE A 246 17.73 2.04 -3.81
CA ILE A 246 17.69 2.82 -2.58
C ILE A 246 18.89 2.50 -1.66
N HIS A 247 19.27 1.23 -1.52
CA HIS A 247 20.18 0.79 -0.46
C HIS A 247 21.62 0.49 -0.92
N SER A 248 21.85 0.38 -2.21
CA SER A 248 23.14 -0.01 -2.77
C SER A 248 23.86 1.18 -3.38
N GLU A 249 25.18 1.20 -3.25
CA GLU A 249 26.03 2.17 -3.95
C GLU A 249 25.81 2.08 -5.46
N GLU A 250 25.68 3.24 -6.12
CA GLU A 250 25.33 3.35 -7.55
C GLU A 250 26.34 2.65 -8.48
N ALA A 251 27.59 2.50 -8.05
CA ALA A 251 28.63 1.81 -8.80
C ALA A 251 28.42 0.28 -8.90
N LYS A 252 27.51 -0.31 -8.10
CA LYS A 252 27.24 -1.76 -8.11
C LYS A 252 26.22 -2.17 -9.16
N PHE A 253 25.51 -1.23 -9.77
CA PHE A 253 24.51 -1.52 -10.78
C PHE A 253 25.13 -1.79 -12.15
N PHE A 254 24.41 -2.57 -12.96
CA PHE A 254 24.81 -2.84 -14.34
C PHE A 254 24.88 -1.56 -15.18
N ILE A 255 24.02 -0.58 -14.90
CA ILE A 255 24.05 0.78 -15.49
C ILE A 255 24.12 1.78 -14.33
N PRO A 256 25.33 2.20 -13.93
CA PRO A 256 25.50 3.24 -12.92
C PRO A 256 24.87 4.57 -13.37
N TYR A 257 24.16 5.25 -12.47
CA TYR A 257 23.54 6.57 -12.68
C TYR A 257 22.49 6.68 -13.80
N ASP A 258 21.96 5.55 -14.29
CA ASP A 258 21.01 5.51 -15.42
C ASP A 258 21.46 6.38 -16.63
N LEU A 259 22.77 6.37 -16.92
CA LEU A 259 23.36 7.17 -17.99
C LEU A 259 22.87 6.72 -19.38
N GLU A 260 22.97 7.63 -20.34
CA GLU A 260 22.71 7.34 -21.75
C GLU A 260 23.61 6.18 -22.24
N ILE A 261 22.98 5.16 -22.84
CA ILE A 261 23.64 3.96 -23.34
C ILE A 261 23.86 4.13 -24.84
N SER A 262 25.01 3.71 -25.36
CA SER A 262 25.24 3.74 -26.81
C SER A 262 24.30 2.77 -27.55
N ASN A 263 23.95 3.09 -28.80
CA ASN A 263 23.11 2.19 -29.62
C ASN A 263 23.71 0.78 -29.77
N GLN A 264 25.03 0.66 -29.78
CA GLN A 264 25.71 -0.63 -29.85
C GLN A 264 25.50 -1.44 -28.56
N GLU A 265 25.71 -0.82 -27.39
CA GLU A 265 25.47 -1.48 -26.09
C GLU A 265 24.00 -1.83 -25.91
N LEU A 266 23.07 -0.94 -26.29
CA LEU A 266 21.64 -1.22 -26.26
C LEU A 266 21.30 -2.45 -27.10
N SER A 267 21.81 -2.52 -28.33
CA SER A 267 21.58 -3.67 -29.22
C SER A 267 22.12 -4.98 -28.63
N HIS A 268 23.27 -4.92 -27.95
CA HIS A 268 23.87 -6.06 -27.27
C HIS A 268 23.05 -6.51 -26.06
N ILE A 269 22.59 -5.58 -25.22
CA ILE A 269 21.72 -5.84 -24.06
C ILE A 269 20.40 -6.46 -24.54
N MET A 270 19.78 -5.88 -25.57
CA MET A 270 18.55 -6.40 -26.16
C MET A 270 18.72 -7.84 -26.62
N LYS A 271 19.74 -8.12 -27.45
CA LYS A 271 20.01 -9.47 -27.95
C LYS A 271 20.27 -10.46 -26.82
N ARG A 272 21.00 -10.06 -25.78
CA ARG A 272 21.26 -10.87 -24.58
C ARG A 272 19.96 -11.14 -23.80
N SER A 273 19.09 -10.15 -23.68
CA SER A 273 17.81 -10.28 -22.96
C SER A 273 16.81 -11.15 -23.71
N GLU A 274 16.75 -11.08 -25.04
CA GLU A 274 15.94 -11.98 -25.89
C GLU A 274 16.42 -13.43 -25.83
N GLN A 275 17.72 -13.62 -25.64
CA GLN A 275 18.35 -14.94 -25.49
C GLN A 275 18.18 -15.52 -24.09
N TRP A 276 17.69 -14.76 -23.11
CA TRP A 276 17.43 -15.27 -21.78
C TRP A 276 16.41 -16.42 -21.82
N ARG A 277 16.72 -17.50 -21.10
CA ARG A 277 15.85 -18.66 -20.96
C ARG A 277 15.67 -18.94 -19.47
N GLY A 278 14.41 -19.07 -19.04
CA GLY A 278 14.08 -19.56 -17.71
C GLY A 278 14.40 -21.04 -17.55
N ILE A 279 14.36 -21.53 -16.31
CA ILE A 279 14.61 -22.94 -15.96
C ILE A 279 13.67 -23.90 -16.73
N HIS A 280 12.46 -23.44 -17.06
CA HIS A 280 11.47 -24.19 -17.84
C HIS A 280 11.35 -23.72 -19.31
N GLY A 281 12.35 -23.00 -19.84
CA GLY A 281 12.38 -22.56 -21.24
C GLY A 281 11.58 -21.28 -21.53
N GLU A 282 11.11 -20.58 -20.49
CA GLU A 282 10.42 -19.29 -20.62
C GLU A 282 11.29 -18.26 -21.33
N ARG A 283 10.67 -17.38 -22.13
CA ARG A 283 11.32 -16.25 -22.78
C ARG A 283 10.73 -14.96 -22.26
N ARG A 284 11.58 -13.95 -22.06
CA ARG A 284 11.14 -12.59 -21.73
C ARG A 284 10.77 -11.87 -23.01
N LYS A 285 9.66 -11.13 -23.00
CA LYS A 285 9.34 -10.20 -24.08
C LYS A 285 10.14 -8.93 -23.84
N VAL A 286 10.99 -8.57 -24.80
CA VAL A 286 11.82 -7.37 -24.72
C VAL A 286 11.10 -6.26 -25.46
N SER A 287 10.83 -5.15 -24.77
CA SER A 287 10.25 -3.94 -25.35
C SER A 287 11.16 -2.77 -25.05
N TRP A 288 11.39 -1.92 -26.05
CA TRP A 288 12.13 -0.67 -25.92
C TRP A 288 11.28 0.45 -26.53
N CYS A 289 11.53 1.68 -26.10
CA CYS A 289 10.92 2.86 -26.68
C CYS A 289 12.04 3.85 -26.99
N GLU A 290 12.08 4.33 -28.23
CA GLU A 290 12.90 5.49 -28.58
C GLU A 290 12.14 6.73 -28.17
N VAL A 291 12.72 7.53 -27.28
CA VAL A 291 12.16 8.82 -26.90
C VAL A 291 12.99 9.89 -27.59
N ASP A 292 12.45 10.50 -28.63
CA ASP A 292 13.09 11.63 -29.28
C ASP A 292 13.00 12.86 -28.36
N LEU A 293 14.12 13.20 -27.72
CA LEU A 293 14.26 14.35 -26.82
C LEU A 293 13.99 15.69 -27.52
N SER A 294 14.01 15.74 -28.86
CA SER A 294 13.63 16.95 -29.61
C SER A 294 12.16 17.34 -29.40
N VAL A 295 11.30 16.38 -29.05
CA VAL A 295 9.87 16.61 -28.73
C VAL A 295 9.67 17.28 -27.36
N LEU A 296 10.63 17.14 -26.44
CA LEU A 296 10.59 17.82 -25.13
C LEU A 296 11.11 19.27 -25.19
N ARG A 297 11.79 19.65 -26.27
CA ARG A 297 12.21 21.03 -26.51
C ARG A 297 11.00 21.83 -27.00
N LYS A 298 10.25 22.44 -26.07
CA LYS A 298 9.20 23.40 -26.44
C LYS A 298 9.79 24.46 -27.39
N PRO A 299 9.15 24.78 -28.52
CA PRO A 299 9.53 25.97 -29.28
C PRO A 299 9.34 27.21 -28.39
N PRO A 300 10.16 28.26 -28.57
CA PRO A 300 10.00 29.51 -27.81
C PRO A 300 8.58 30.03 -28.00
N LEU A 301 7.88 30.31 -26.89
CA LEU A 301 6.51 30.82 -26.95
C LEU A 301 6.47 32.15 -27.70
N SER A 302 5.55 32.27 -28.66
CA SER A 302 5.15 33.55 -29.21
C SER A 302 4.40 34.37 -28.14
N PRO A 303 4.56 35.71 -28.11
CA PRO A 303 4.07 36.57 -27.03
C PRO A 303 2.54 36.71 -26.92
N HIS A 304 1.73 35.96 -27.69
CA HIS A 304 0.27 36.11 -27.71
C HIS A 304 -0.55 34.95 -27.10
N GLN A 305 0.09 33.92 -26.53
CA GLN A 305 -0.64 32.79 -25.92
C GLN A 305 -0.57 32.77 -24.37
N GLN A 306 -0.49 33.93 -23.72
CA GLN A 306 -0.65 34.05 -22.26
C GLN A 306 -2.10 34.36 -21.91
N ALA A 307 -3.00 33.40 -22.11
CA ALA A 307 -4.33 33.43 -21.46
C ALA A 307 -5.00 32.06 -21.57
N LEU A 308 -4.93 31.28 -20.49
CA LEU A 308 -6.02 30.49 -19.88
C LEU A 308 -5.44 29.46 -18.90
N PRO A 309 -5.61 29.65 -17.58
CA PRO A 309 -5.27 28.64 -16.59
C PRO A 309 -6.47 27.71 -16.39
N PHE A 310 -6.39 26.47 -16.89
CA PHE A 310 -7.23 25.39 -16.36
C PHE A 310 -6.62 24.95 -15.03
N LEU A 311 -7.25 25.42 -13.95
CA LEU A 311 -6.75 25.32 -12.59
C LEU A 311 -6.76 23.87 -12.06
N PRO A 312 -5.71 23.54 -11.28
CA PRO A 312 -5.70 22.45 -10.32
C PRO A 312 -6.60 22.85 -9.13
N VAL A 313 -7.84 22.36 -9.13
CA VAL A 313 -8.76 22.54 -7.99
C VAL A 313 -8.42 21.57 -6.86
N PHE A 314 -7.86 20.41 -7.21
CA PHE A 314 -7.52 19.35 -6.25
C PHE A 314 -6.29 19.69 -5.39
N TRP A 315 -5.27 20.32 -5.97
CA TRP A 315 -4.03 20.65 -5.24
C TRP A 315 -4.20 21.82 -4.26
N LYS A 316 -5.02 22.83 -4.63
CA LYS A 316 -5.35 23.95 -3.74
C LYS A 316 -6.20 23.53 -2.53
N TRP A 317 -7.03 22.51 -2.67
CA TRP A 317 -7.81 21.97 -1.55
C TRP A 317 -6.91 21.20 -0.56
N LEU A 318 -5.91 20.47 -1.07
CA LEU A 318 -5.00 19.68 -0.25
C LEU A 318 -4.02 20.55 0.57
N THR A 319 -3.53 21.66 -0.01
CA THR A 319 -2.62 22.58 0.71
C THR A 319 -3.35 23.43 1.76
N SER A 320 -4.66 23.65 1.61
CA SER A 320 -5.48 24.38 2.58
C SER A 320 -5.77 23.60 3.87
N LEU A 321 -5.49 22.29 3.91
CA LEU A 321 -5.73 21.42 5.07
C LEU A 321 -4.54 21.33 6.03
N PHE A 322 -3.36 21.85 5.65
CA PHE A 322 -2.14 21.77 6.45
C PHE A 322 -1.54 23.13 6.85
N ASP A 323 -2.20 24.23 6.50
CA ASP A 323 -1.79 25.58 6.89
C ASP A 323 -2.58 26.02 8.13
N THR A 324 -2.25 25.44 9.29
CA THR A 324 -2.62 26.00 10.59
C THR A 324 -1.37 26.53 11.28
N THR A 325 -1.10 27.80 11.03
CA THR A 325 -0.37 28.65 11.97
C THR A 325 -1.35 29.13 13.05
N ILE A 326 -1.31 28.46 14.21
CA ILE A 326 -1.36 29.05 15.55
C ILE A 326 -0.35 28.30 16.40
#